data_AF-A0A3A5Q3W4-F1
#
_entry.id   AF-A0A3A5Q3W4-F1
#
_cell.length_a   1.000
_cell.length_b   1.000
_cell.length_c   1.000
_cell.angle_alpha   90.00
_cell.angle_beta   90.00
_cell.angle_gamma   90.00
#
_symmetry.space_group_name_H-M   'P 1'
#
loop_
_entity.id
_entity.type
_entity.pdbx_description
1 polymer ?
#
loop_
_entity_poly.entity_id
_entity_poly.type
_entity_poly.pdbx_seq_one_letter_code
_entity_poly.pdbx_strand_id
1 'polypeptide(L)'
;MIPKRKIVYIVTSVFFSSLLFIIATSVNFQNNSSARQVSSETYTNTLTNIPIDVKYNDSKYFVSGISSEVTVFLKGSNRVALASEMQASTRKFKVVADLSNLKEGQHEITLKVEDLPSGLTATIEPQKVTAKIGKKKTKKFDVSVTVPDKQIAPGWSLSHVTFSEDKVSVTSDQDTLAKVDHVEAIFPEGDLLNNTYTATVSLKAVDSEGNDLPVIISPSELYMKVELKQTSSSSSSSSSSSNNSN
;
A
#
# COMPACT_ATOMS: atom_id res chain seq x y z
N MET A 1 -24.75 16.51 88.46
CA MET A 1 -25.13 15.10 88.71
C MET A 1 -25.98 14.63 87.53
N ILE A 2 -25.44 13.83 86.60
CA ILE A 2 -26.18 13.39 85.41
C ILE A 2 -27.19 12.32 85.85
N PRO A 3 -28.49 12.46 85.52
CA PRO A 3 -29.50 11.49 85.94
C PRO A 3 -29.18 10.11 85.34
N LYS A 4 -29.19 9.06 86.18
CA LYS A 4 -28.77 7.68 85.81
C LYS A 4 -29.41 7.17 84.51
N ARG A 5 -30.65 7.58 84.19
CA ARG A 5 -31.35 7.20 82.95
C ARG A 5 -30.68 7.74 81.69
N LYS A 6 -30.10 8.95 81.71
CA LYS A 6 -29.39 9.53 80.56
C LYS A 6 -28.06 8.81 80.27
N ILE A 7 -27.38 8.34 81.32
CA ILE A 7 -26.14 7.55 81.18
C ILE A 7 -26.44 6.21 80.49
N VAL A 8 -27.55 5.56 80.84
CA VAL A 8 -27.97 4.30 80.18
C VAL A 8 -28.18 4.50 78.67
N TYR A 9 -28.86 5.57 78.25
CA TYR A 9 -29.05 5.84 76.81
C TYR A 9 -27.75 6.12 76.06
N ILE A 10 -26.80 6.83 76.69
CA ILE A 10 -25.49 7.12 76.09
C ILE A 10 -24.67 5.83 75.92
N VAL A 11 -24.68 4.95 76.93
CA VAL A 11 -23.96 3.67 76.85
C VAL A 11 -24.59 2.75 75.79
N THR A 12 -25.92 2.67 75.74
CA THR A 12 -26.61 1.84 74.75
C THR A 12 -26.41 2.35 73.32
N SER A 13 -26.38 3.68 73.10
CA SER A 13 -26.16 4.24 71.76
C SER A 13 -24.72 4.05 71.28
N VAL A 14 -23.72 4.18 72.15
CA VAL A 14 -22.31 3.93 71.82
C VAL A 14 -22.08 2.44 71.50
N PHE A 15 -22.73 1.54 72.25
CA PHE A 15 -22.67 0.11 71.98
C PHE A 15 -23.26 -0.23 70.60
N PHE A 16 -24.45 0.27 70.29
CA PHE A 16 -25.10 0.03 68.99
C PHE A 16 -24.32 0.65 67.82
N SER A 17 -23.77 1.85 68.00
CA SER A 17 -22.92 2.50 67.00
C SER A 17 -21.65 1.70 66.71
N SER A 18 -20.99 1.19 67.75
CA SER A 18 -19.79 0.36 67.61
C SER A 18 -20.11 -0.96 66.89
N LEU A 19 -21.25 -1.57 67.22
CA LEU A 19 -21.71 -2.80 66.57
C LEU A 19 -22.02 -2.56 65.09
N LEU A 20 -22.72 -1.47 64.75
CA LEU A 20 -22.99 -1.09 63.37
C LEU A 20 -21.71 -0.76 62.59
N PHE A 21 -20.74 -0.11 63.22
CA PHE A 21 -19.44 0.18 62.60
C PHE A 21 -18.68 -1.10 62.25
N ILE A 22 -18.59 -2.05 63.20
CA ILE A 22 -17.93 -3.34 62.96
C ILE A 22 -18.64 -4.12 61.86
N ILE A 23 -19.98 -4.16 61.87
CA ILE A 23 -20.75 -4.82 60.82
C ILE A 23 -20.47 -4.14 59.48
N ALA A 24 -20.64 -2.83 59.36
CA ALA A 24 -20.42 -2.08 58.12
C ALA A 24 -18.99 -2.23 57.57
N THR A 25 -17.98 -2.23 58.44
CA THR A 25 -16.60 -2.50 58.06
C THR A 25 -16.43 -3.96 57.61
N SER A 26 -16.98 -4.94 58.33
CA SER A 26 -16.85 -6.35 57.97
C SER A 26 -17.52 -6.72 56.63
N VAL A 27 -18.72 -6.19 56.33
CA VAL A 27 -19.36 -6.39 55.02
C VAL A 27 -18.61 -5.66 53.90
N ASN A 28 -17.96 -4.52 54.16
CA ASN A 28 -17.06 -3.89 53.18
C ASN A 28 -15.81 -4.75 52.91
N PHE A 29 -15.29 -5.48 53.90
CA PHE A 29 -14.14 -6.36 53.74
C PHE A 29 -14.46 -7.73 53.12
N GLN A 30 -15.71 -8.21 53.19
CA GLN A 30 -16.11 -9.50 52.64
C GLN A 30 -16.64 -9.45 51.20
N ASN A 31 -16.95 -8.28 50.66
CA ASN A 31 -17.54 -8.16 49.32
C ASN A 31 -16.53 -8.04 48.16
N ASN A 32 -15.24 -8.32 48.34
CA ASN A 32 -14.31 -8.22 47.22
C ASN A 32 -13.03 -9.07 47.29
N SER A 33 -13.13 -10.31 47.79
CA SER A 33 -12.00 -11.26 47.75
C SER A 33 -11.95 -12.09 46.45
N SER A 34 -12.97 -12.01 45.59
CA SER A 34 -13.12 -12.92 44.42
C SER A 34 -13.32 -12.23 43.06
N ALA A 35 -13.09 -10.92 42.92
CA ALA A 35 -13.27 -10.24 41.62
C ALA A 35 -12.32 -9.06 41.40
N ARG A 36 -11.01 -9.29 41.57
CA ARG A 36 -9.99 -8.49 40.86
C ARG A 36 -9.12 -9.41 40.01
N GLN A 37 -9.78 -10.28 39.23
CA GLN A 37 -9.22 -10.64 37.93
C GLN A 37 -9.25 -9.34 37.13
N VAL A 38 -8.16 -8.56 37.18
CA VAL A 38 -7.93 -7.53 36.17
C VAL A 38 -7.65 -8.32 34.90
N SER A 39 -8.71 -8.72 34.21
CA SER A 39 -8.64 -9.18 32.83
C SER A 39 -8.05 -8.00 32.09
N SER A 40 -6.77 -8.08 31.75
CA SER A 40 -6.13 -7.11 30.87
C SER A 40 -6.88 -7.15 29.55
N GLU A 41 -7.83 -6.24 29.36
CA GLU A 41 -8.53 -6.07 28.09
C GLU A 41 -7.49 -5.91 27.00
N THR A 42 -7.53 -6.82 26.05
CA THR A 42 -6.58 -6.82 24.95
C THR A 42 -7.30 -6.33 23.71
N TYR A 43 -6.78 -5.24 23.15
CA TYR A 43 -7.31 -4.60 21.97
C TYR A 43 -6.56 -5.11 20.75
N THR A 44 -7.27 -5.22 19.62
CA THR A 44 -6.71 -5.65 18.35
C THR A 44 -7.01 -4.62 17.28
N ASN A 45 -6.05 -4.36 16.40
CA ASN A 45 -6.23 -3.56 15.21
C ASN A 45 -5.55 -4.23 14.02
N THR A 46 -6.20 -4.11 12.86
CA THR A 46 -5.66 -4.61 11.59
C THR A 46 -5.21 -3.42 10.77
N LEU A 47 -3.95 -3.44 10.35
CA LEU A 47 -3.37 -2.43 9.48
C LEU A 47 -3.07 -3.05 8.13
N THR A 48 -3.72 -2.55 7.08
CA THR A 48 -3.46 -2.95 5.70
C THR A 48 -2.47 -2.00 5.05
N ASN A 49 -1.94 -2.40 3.89
CA ASN A 49 -1.08 -1.55 3.05
C ASN A 49 0.20 -1.09 3.77
N ILE A 50 0.79 -1.97 4.59
CA ILE A 50 2.04 -1.69 5.28
C ILE A 50 3.20 -2.00 4.33
N PRO A 51 4.05 -1.01 3.98
CA PRO A 51 5.17 -1.24 3.08
C PRO A 51 6.23 -2.13 3.72
N ILE A 52 6.88 -2.95 2.90
CA ILE A 52 8.02 -3.78 3.32
C ILE A 52 9.33 -3.05 3.04
N ASP A 53 10.15 -2.88 4.07
CA ASP A 53 11.51 -2.36 3.95
C ASP A 53 12.47 -3.54 3.65
N VAL A 54 13.01 -3.56 2.43
CA VAL A 54 13.86 -4.65 1.97
C VAL A 54 15.32 -4.25 2.15
N LYS A 55 16.04 -4.93 3.05
CA LYS A 55 17.46 -4.70 3.31
C LYS A 55 18.32 -5.57 2.40
N TYR A 56 18.99 -4.94 1.43
CA TYR A 56 19.91 -5.60 0.50
C TYR A 56 20.95 -4.61 -0.05
N ASN A 57 21.94 -5.11 -0.78
CA ASN A 57 22.91 -4.26 -1.46
C ASN A 57 22.37 -3.83 -2.84
N ASP A 58 21.69 -2.68 -2.86
CA ASP A 58 21.05 -2.06 -4.03
C ASP A 58 22.02 -1.62 -5.14
N SER A 59 23.31 -1.46 -4.81
CA SER A 59 24.34 -1.08 -5.77
C SER A 59 24.74 -2.25 -6.67
N LYS A 60 24.69 -3.48 -6.17
CA LYS A 60 25.13 -4.70 -6.87
C LYS A 60 23.98 -5.59 -7.34
N TYR A 61 22.89 -5.62 -6.58
CA TYR A 61 21.80 -6.55 -6.80
C TYR A 61 20.49 -5.82 -7.06
N PHE A 62 19.57 -6.54 -7.70
CA PHE A 62 18.20 -6.14 -7.90
C PHE A 62 17.30 -7.23 -7.31
N VAL A 63 16.25 -6.81 -6.61
CA VAL A 63 15.31 -7.72 -5.93
C VAL A 63 13.93 -7.56 -6.53
N SER A 64 13.31 -8.68 -6.89
CA SER A 64 11.95 -8.73 -7.44
C SER A 64 11.12 -9.84 -6.81
N GLY A 65 9.80 -9.83 -7.06
CA GLY A 65 8.87 -10.89 -6.61
C GLY A 65 8.30 -10.72 -5.19
N ILE A 66 8.78 -9.74 -4.43
CA ILE A 66 8.24 -9.41 -3.10
C ILE A 66 7.01 -8.52 -3.28
N SER A 67 5.93 -8.78 -2.54
CA SER A 67 4.79 -7.86 -2.48
C SER A 67 5.21 -6.54 -1.84
N SER A 68 4.82 -5.41 -2.42
CA SER A 68 5.17 -4.10 -1.87
C SER A 68 4.57 -3.87 -0.48
N GLU A 69 3.47 -4.56 -0.17
CA GLU A 69 2.65 -4.31 1.00
C GLU A 69 2.20 -5.61 1.69
N VAL A 70 1.93 -5.52 3.00
CA VAL A 70 1.37 -6.61 3.83
C VAL A 70 0.31 -6.10 4.79
N THR A 71 -0.42 -7.04 5.39
CA THR A 71 -1.32 -6.77 6.50
C THR A 71 -0.63 -7.10 7.83
N VAL A 72 -0.75 -6.20 8.81
CA VAL A 72 -0.22 -6.38 10.17
C VAL A 72 -1.35 -6.32 11.18
N PHE A 73 -1.49 -7.40 11.95
CA PHE A 73 -2.40 -7.49 13.08
C PHE A 73 -1.66 -7.08 14.36
N LEU A 74 -2.04 -5.94 14.92
CA LEU A 74 -1.53 -5.46 16.19
C LEU A 74 -2.45 -5.88 17.33
N LYS A 75 -1.86 -6.36 18.41
CA LYS A 75 -2.56 -6.76 19.63
C LYS A 75 -1.86 -6.17 20.85
N GLY A 76 -2.60 -5.59 21.79
CA GLY A 76 -2.01 -5.07 23.02
C GLY A 76 -3.02 -4.50 24.00
N SER A 77 -2.64 -4.40 25.26
CA SER A 77 -3.46 -3.79 26.32
C SER A 77 -3.23 -2.27 26.43
N ASN A 78 -2.11 -1.77 25.91
CA ASN A 78 -1.81 -0.35 25.87
C ASN A 78 -2.51 0.34 24.69
N ARG A 79 -3.69 0.91 24.95
CA ARG A 79 -4.50 1.59 23.92
C ARG A 79 -3.82 2.81 23.30
N VAL A 80 -3.00 3.54 24.07
CA VAL A 80 -2.33 4.75 23.57
C VAL A 80 -1.26 4.37 22.55
N ALA A 81 -0.43 3.38 22.89
CA ALA A 81 0.58 2.85 21.96
C ALA A 81 -0.08 2.20 20.73
N LEU A 82 -1.18 1.47 20.93
CA LEU A 82 -1.91 0.87 19.82
C LEU A 82 -2.45 1.93 18.86
N ALA A 83 -3.04 3.02 19.38
CA ALA A 83 -3.55 4.12 18.57
C ALA A 83 -2.44 4.87 17.83
N SER A 84 -1.26 5.07 18.44
CA SER A 84 -0.14 5.74 17.77
C SER A 84 0.44 4.94 16.61
N GLU A 85 0.41 3.61 16.68
CA GLU A 85 0.88 2.75 15.58
C GLU A 85 -0.11 2.62 14.42
N MET A 86 -1.40 2.92 14.64
CA MET A 86 -2.39 2.92 13.56
C MET A 86 -2.12 4.03 12.54
N GLN A 87 -1.78 5.22 13.03
CA GLN A 87 -1.61 6.40 12.20
C GLN A 87 -0.24 6.38 11.51
N ALA A 88 -0.23 6.42 10.17
CA ALA A 88 1.01 6.33 9.38
C ALA A 88 2.06 7.40 9.74
N SER A 89 1.63 8.60 10.14
CA SER A 89 2.55 9.70 10.51
C SER A 89 3.21 9.54 11.89
N THR A 90 2.65 8.72 12.78
CA THR A 90 3.20 8.49 14.14
C THR A 90 3.67 7.07 14.36
N ARG A 91 3.42 6.17 13.40
CA ARG A 91 3.86 4.78 13.41
C ARG A 91 5.38 4.71 13.46
N LYS A 92 5.88 3.87 14.36
CA LYS A 92 7.32 3.63 14.54
C LYS A 92 7.74 2.28 14.00
N PHE A 93 6.87 1.27 14.09
CA PHE A 93 7.25 -0.06 13.65
C PHE A 93 7.46 -0.11 12.13
N LYS A 94 8.37 -0.98 11.70
CA LYS A 94 8.64 -1.28 10.29
C LYS A 94 8.54 -2.77 10.05
N VAL A 95 8.00 -3.14 8.89
CA VAL A 95 8.09 -4.51 8.40
C VAL A 95 9.35 -4.62 7.56
N VAL A 96 10.25 -5.52 7.93
CA VAL A 96 11.58 -5.66 7.32
C VAL A 96 11.76 -7.04 6.73
N ALA A 97 12.25 -7.08 5.49
CA ALA A 97 12.76 -8.27 4.83
C ALA A 97 14.29 -8.15 4.68
N ASP A 98 15.03 -8.96 5.45
CA ASP A 98 16.50 -8.94 5.40
C ASP A 98 17.04 -9.97 4.39
N LEU A 99 17.66 -9.47 3.32
CA LEU A 99 18.26 -10.25 2.24
C LEU A 99 19.79 -10.11 2.20
N SER A 100 20.38 -9.37 3.14
CA SER A 100 21.80 -9.00 3.13
C SER A 100 22.75 -10.20 3.12
N ASN A 101 22.33 -11.33 3.70
CA ASN A 101 23.11 -12.55 3.84
C ASN A 101 22.79 -13.62 2.77
N LEU A 102 21.87 -13.32 1.85
CA LEU A 102 21.42 -14.26 0.83
C LEU A 102 22.21 -14.09 -0.47
N LYS A 103 22.40 -15.20 -1.19
CA LYS A 103 23.06 -15.23 -2.50
C LYS A 103 22.06 -14.99 -3.63
N GLU A 104 22.56 -14.81 -4.84
CA GLU A 104 21.74 -14.78 -6.06
C GLU A 104 20.85 -16.02 -6.17
N GLY A 105 19.60 -15.84 -6.61
CA GLY A 105 18.59 -16.89 -6.71
C GLY A 105 17.23 -16.51 -6.11
N GLN A 106 16.29 -17.45 -6.13
CA GLN A 106 15.01 -17.33 -5.43
C GLN A 106 15.12 -17.84 -4.00
N HIS A 107 14.58 -17.09 -3.05
CA HIS A 107 14.59 -17.41 -1.63
C HIS A 107 13.23 -17.11 -1.01
N GLU A 108 12.82 -17.92 -0.04
CA GLU A 108 11.69 -17.65 0.82
C GLU A 108 12.19 -16.98 2.11
N ILE A 109 11.67 -15.80 2.44
CA ILE A 109 12.11 -15.01 3.60
C ILE A 109 10.92 -14.75 4.52
N THR A 110 11.18 -14.91 5.82
CA THR A 110 10.23 -14.56 6.88
C THR A 110 10.33 -13.07 7.19
N LEU A 111 9.22 -12.35 7.09
CA LEU A 111 9.13 -10.93 7.43
C LEU A 111 9.25 -10.74 8.95
N LYS A 112 9.90 -9.65 9.35
CA LYS A 112 10.08 -9.28 10.76
C LYS A 112 9.50 -7.90 11.01
N VAL A 113 8.99 -7.69 12.22
CA VAL A 113 8.63 -6.36 12.70
C VAL A 113 9.79 -5.81 13.52
N GLU A 114 10.33 -4.66 13.12
CA GLU A 114 11.31 -3.87 13.86
C GLU A 114 10.62 -2.65 14.50
N ASP A 115 11.22 -2.09 15.55
CA ASP A 115 10.78 -0.86 16.24
C ASP A 115 9.34 -0.86 16.80
N LEU A 116 8.80 -2.05 17.13
CA LEU A 116 7.49 -2.17 17.76
C LEU A 116 7.53 -1.71 19.23
N PRO A 117 6.61 -0.81 19.68
CA PRO A 117 6.54 -0.40 21.07
C PRO A 117 6.28 -1.57 22.04
N SER A 118 6.88 -1.49 23.23
CA SER A 118 6.67 -2.46 24.30
C SER A 118 5.19 -2.56 24.70
N GLY A 119 4.70 -3.78 24.91
CA GLY A 119 3.29 -4.03 25.28
C GLY A 119 2.36 -4.20 24.09
N LEU A 120 2.89 -4.15 22.86
CA LEU A 120 2.22 -4.57 21.64
C LEU A 120 2.83 -5.88 21.12
N THR A 121 2.02 -6.65 20.40
CA THR A 121 2.42 -7.83 19.63
C THR A 121 1.92 -7.63 18.20
N ALA A 122 2.75 -7.95 17.22
CA ALA A 122 2.42 -7.81 15.81
C ALA A 122 2.52 -9.16 15.11
N THR A 123 1.51 -9.49 14.32
CA THR A 123 1.51 -10.66 13.42
C THR A 123 1.36 -10.17 11.99
N ILE A 124 2.19 -10.67 11.07
CA ILE A 124 2.21 -10.25 9.67
C ILE A 124 1.54 -11.31 8.80
N GLU A 125 0.72 -10.88 7.83
CA GLU A 125 0.12 -11.73 6.82
C GLU A 125 0.36 -11.15 5.40
N PRO A 126 0.98 -11.92 4.49
CA PRO A 126 1.61 -13.22 4.72
C PRO A 126 2.89 -13.10 5.58
N GLN A 127 3.19 -14.14 6.38
CA GLN A 127 4.39 -14.14 7.22
C GLN A 127 5.68 -14.37 6.42
N LYS A 128 5.57 -15.06 5.29
CA LYS A 128 6.67 -15.37 4.39
C LYS A 128 6.41 -14.83 3.00
N VAL A 129 7.45 -14.35 2.36
CA VAL A 129 7.42 -13.85 0.98
C VAL A 129 8.55 -14.49 0.18
N THR A 130 8.33 -14.67 -1.12
CA THR A 130 9.37 -15.15 -2.04
C THR A 130 10.04 -13.94 -2.68
N ALA A 131 11.36 -13.91 -2.66
CA ALA A 131 12.18 -12.89 -3.30
C ALA A 131 13.14 -13.51 -4.30
N LYS A 132 13.29 -12.90 -5.47
CA LYS A 132 14.35 -13.22 -6.42
C LYS A 132 15.45 -12.16 -6.31
N ILE A 133 16.67 -12.59 -6.02
CA ILE A 133 17.87 -11.75 -5.98
C ILE A 133 18.67 -12.03 -7.26
N GLY A 134 18.92 -10.99 -8.06
CA GLY A 134 19.73 -11.10 -9.26
C GLY A 134 20.72 -9.96 -9.41
N LYS A 135 21.70 -10.12 -10.30
CA LYS A 135 22.69 -9.07 -10.59
C LYS A 135 22.01 -7.87 -11.25
N LYS A 136 22.22 -6.69 -10.69
CA LYS A 136 21.68 -5.45 -11.22
C LYS A 136 22.36 -5.09 -12.54
N LYS A 137 21.56 -4.82 -13.56
CA LYS A 137 22.01 -4.27 -14.84
C LYS A 137 21.05 -3.20 -15.34
N THR A 138 21.56 -2.30 -16.17
CA THR A 138 20.80 -1.23 -16.81
C THR A 138 21.02 -1.28 -18.32
N LYS A 139 19.95 -1.16 -19.09
CA LYS A 139 19.96 -1.06 -20.55
C LYS A 139 18.97 0.00 -21.01
N LYS A 140 19.18 0.54 -22.21
CA LYS A 140 18.25 1.50 -22.83
C LYS A 140 17.31 0.79 -23.78
N PHE A 141 16.04 1.16 -23.75
CA PHE A 141 14.99 0.63 -24.60
C PHE A 141 14.20 1.77 -25.23
N ASP A 142 13.68 1.52 -26.43
CA ASP A 142 12.78 2.43 -27.12
C ASP A 142 11.39 2.41 -26.47
N VAL A 143 10.74 3.57 -26.48
CA VAL A 143 9.39 3.76 -25.92
C VAL A 143 8.35 3.67 -27.03
N SER A 144 7.33 2.86 -26.81
CA SER A 144 6.15 2.74 -27.66
C SER A 144 4.89 3.10 -26.87
N VAL A 145 3.80 3.39 -27.58
CA VAL A 145 2.48 3.54 -26.97
C VAL A 145 1.42 2.92 -27.85
N THR A 146 0.47 2.27 -27.22
CA THR A 146 -0.75 1.79 -27.85
C THR A 146 -1.87 2.78 -27.56
N VAL A 147 -2.29 3.56 -28.55
CA VAL A 147 -3.43 4.48 -28.41
C VAL A 147 -4.73 3.69 -28.64
N PRO A 148 -5.67 3.65 -27.68
CA PRO A 148 -6.91 2.91 -27.87
C PRO A 148 -7.80 3.55 -28.95
N ASP A 149 -8.17 2.80 -29.99
CA ASP A 149 -9.05 3.27 -31.07
C ASP A 149 -10.40 3.82 -30.54
N LYS A 150 -10.89 3.24 -29.43
CA LYS A 150 -12.11 3.67 -28.73
C LYS A 150 -12.09 5.14 -28.27
N GLN A 151 -10.90 5.73 -28.11
CA GLN A 151 -10.72 7.11 -27.70
C GLN A 151 -10.51 8.07 -28.87
N ILE A 152 -10.48 7.61 -30.12
CA ILE A 152 -10.36 8.48 -31.29
C ILE A 152 -11.77 8.85 -31.78
N ALA A 153 -12.06 10.15 -31.88
CA ALA A 153 -13.37 10.60 -32.36
C ALA A 153 -13.62 10.17 -33.83
N PRO A 154 -14.86 9.82 -34.21
CA PRO A 154 -15.19 9.51 -35.60
C PRO A 154 -14.78 10.65 -36.56
N GLY A 155 -14.19 10.29 -37.70
CA GLY A 155 -13.67 11.27 -38.67
C GLY A 155 -12.29 11.82 -38.34
N TRP A 156 -11.61 11.28 -37.31
CA TRP A 156 -10.21 11.54 -37.00
C TRP A 156 -9.38 10.26 -37.11
N SER A 157 -8.09 10.42 -37.37
CA SER A 157 -7.10 9.34 -37.41
C SER A 157 -5.83 9.77 -36.71
N LEU A 158 -5.12 8.81 -36.10
CA LEU A 158 -3.82 9.05 -35.48
C LEU A 158 -2.80 9.44 -36.57
N SER A 159 -2.14 10.58 -36.40
CA SER A 159 -1.10 11.05 -37.34
C SER A 159 0.29 10.66 -36.85
N HIS A 160 0.68 11.15 -35.66
CA HIS A 160 1.95 10.80 -35.04
C HIS A 160 1.84 10.86 -33.52
N VAL A 161 2.74 10.17 -32.83
CA VAL A 161 2.99 10.35 -31.40
C VAL A 161 4.46 10.70 -31.20
N THR A 162 4.72 11.69 -30.35
CA THR A 162 6.07 12.05 -29.91
C THR A 162 6.19 12.01 -28.39
N PHE A 163 7.38 11.65 -27.93
CA PHE A 163 7.74 11.68 -26.52
C PHE A 163 8.83 12.73 -26.29
N SER A 164 8.97 13.18 -25.03
CA SER A 164 10.11 14.00 -24.63
C SER A 164 11.44 13.28 -24.78
N GLU A 165 11.45 11.95 -24.63
CA GLU A 165 12.60 11.08 -24.85
C GLU A 165 12.15 9.80 -25.54
N ASP A 166 12.81 9.43 -26.63
CA ASP A 166 12.48 8.19 -27.37
C ASP A 166 13.05 6.94 -26.68
N LYS A 167 14.06 7.12 -25.83
CA LYS A 167 14.78 6.03 -25.15
C LYS A 167 14.88 6.27 -23.67
N VAL A 168 14.52 5.26 -22.88
CA VAL A 168 14.59 5.29 -21.42
C VAL A 168 15.54 4.23 -20.89
N SER A 169 16.07 4.47 -19.69
CA SER A 169 16.95 3.53 -19.01
C SER A 169 16.14 2.59 -18.12
N VAL A 170 16.22 1.29 -18.40
CA VAL A 170 15.55 0.23 -17.65
C VAL A 170 16.58 -0.52 -16.81
N THR A 171 16.32 -0.64 -15.52
CA THR A 171 17.17 -1.33 -14.54
C THR A 171 16.42 -2.49 -13.93
N SER A 172 17.01 -3.69 -13.96
CA SER A 172 16.44 -4.90 -13.36
C SER A 172 17.54 -5.96 -13.11
N ASP A 173 17.15 -7.16 -12.73
CA ASP A 173 18.04 -8.32 -12.74
C ASP A 173 18.38 -8.73 -14.17
N GLN A 174 19.59 -9.26 -14.38
CA GLN A 174 20.10 -9.62 -15.70
C GLN A 174 19.15 -10.53 -16.52
N ASP A 175 18.48 -11.48 -15.87
CA ASP A 175 17.61 -12.43 -16.57
C ASP A 175 16.31 -11.75 -17.01
N THR A 176 15.70 -10.96 -16.13
CA THR A 176 14.49 -10.19 -16.44
C THR A 176 14.78 -9.14 -17.51
N LEU A 177 15.91 -8.44 -17.42
CA LEU A 177 16.33 -7.44 -18.39
C LEU A 177 16.60 -8.03 -19.79
N ALA A 178 16.92 -9.32 -19.89
CA ALA A 178 17.09 -10.01 -21.16
C ALA A 178 15.75 -10.36 -21.83
N LYS A 179 14.65 -10.38 -21.08
CA LYS A 179 13.30 -10.65 -21.56
C LYS A 179 12.51 -9.40 -21.95
N VAL A 180 13.00 -8.22 -21.57
CA VAL A 180 12.38 -6.95 -21.96
C VAL A 180 12.44 -6.83 -23.48
N ASP A 181 11.27 -6.71 -24.11
CA ASP A 181 11.13 -6.47 -25.54
C ASP A 181 11.16 -4.96 -25.82
N HIS A 182 10.24 -4.21 -25.19
CA HIS A 182 10.15 -2.76 -25.28
C HIS A 182 9.55 -2.14 -24.01
N VAL A 183 9.56 -0.80 -23.95
CA VAL A 183 8.88 -0.03 -22.91
C VAL A 183 7.61 0.56 -23.47
N GLU A 184 6.47 0.28 -22.84
CA GLU A 184 5.17 0.80 -23.21
C GLU A 184 4.79 1.98 -22.30
N ALA A 185 4.35 3.08 -22.89
CA ALA A 185 3.76 4.20 -22.17
C ALA A 185 2.26 3.93 -21.93
N ILE A 186 1.82 4.09 -20.69
CA ILE A 186 0.44 3.83 -20.29
C ILE A 186 -0.43 5.01 -20.75
N PHE A 187 -1.28 4.75 -21.74
CA PHE A 187 -2.20 5.78 -22.24
C PHE A 187 -3.32 6.04 -21.22
N PRO A 188 -3.57 7.30 -20.82
CA PRO A 188 -4.61 7.63 -19.87
C PRO A 188 -6.01 7.41 -20.47
N GLU A 189 -6.88 6.72 -19.73
CA GLU A 189 -8.29 6.62 -20.10
C GLU A 189 -9.01 7.97 -19.92
N GLY A 190 -9.98 8.27 -20.77
CA GLY A 190 -10.65 9.56 -20.83
C GLY A 190 -11.51 9.76 -22.08
N ASP A 191 -11.86 11.01 -22.34
CA ASP A 191 -12.76 11.44 -23.43
C ASP A 191 -12.22 11.16 -24.84
N LEU A 192 -13.12 11.27 -25.82
CA LEU A 192 -12.80 11.18 -27.24
C LEU A 192 -11.87 12.33 -27.68
N LEU A 193 -10.78 11.98 -28.36
CA LEU A 193 -9.78 12.88 -28.91
C LEU A 193 -10.22 13.39 -30.28
N ASN A 194 -10.30 14.71 -30.43
CA ASN A 194 -10.65 15.40 -31.67
C ASN A 194 -9.65 16.52 -32.03
N ASN A 195 -8.51 16.58 -31.35
CA ASN A 195 -7.44 17.56 -31.55
C ASN A 195 -6.13 17.04 -30.95
N THR A 196 -5.04 17.82 -31.05
CA THR A 196 -3.76 17.47 -30.42
C THR A 196 -3.93 17.28 -28.91
N TYR A 197 -3.52 16.11 -28.44
CA TYR A 197 -3.58 15.72 -27.03
C TYR A 197 -2.18 15.67 -26.44
N THR A 198 -2.03 16.15 -25.21
CA THR A 198 -0.76 16.12 -24.49
C THR A 198 -0.96 15.64 -23.07
N ALA A 199 -0.13 14.73 -22.60
CA ALA A 199 -0.21 14.20 -21.25
C ALA A 199 1.17 13.77 -20.75
N THR A 200 1.32 13.78 -19.43
CA THR A 200 2.42 13.06 -18.76
C THR A 200 1.96 11.62 -18.52
N VAL A 201 2.76 10.66 -18.97
CA VAL A 201 2.42 9.24 -18.94
C VAL A 201 3.47 8.45 -18.18
N SER A 202 3.00 7.50 -17.36
CA SER A 202 3.86 6.53 -16.69
C SER A 202 4.27 5.42 -17.67
N LEU A 203 5.42 4.81 -17.40
CA LEU A 203 6.00 3.78 -18.26
C LEU A 203 5.96 2.41 -17.59
N LYS A 204 5.83 1.36 -18.40
CA LYS A 204 5.99 -0.03 -18.00
C LYS A 204 6.86 -0.78 -19.00
N ALA A 205 7.63 -1.77 -18.55
CA ALA A 205 8.37 -2.63 -19.46
C ALA A 205 7.62 -3.94 -19.64
N VAL A 206 7.53 -4.40 -20.88
CA VAL A 206 6.84 -5.64 -21.24
C VAL A 206 7.79 -6.63 -21.91
N ASP A 207 7.49 -7.92 -21.77
CA ASP A 207 8.13 -8.97 -22.56
C ASP A 207 7.47 -9.13 -23.94
N SER A 208 7.99 -10.05 -24.75
CA SER A 208 7.46 -10.35 -26.09
C SER A 208 6.03 -10.93 -26.08
N GLU A 209 5.54 -11.40 -24.93
CA GLU A 209 4.17 -11.90 -24.75
C GLU A 209 3.23 -10.79 -24.25
N GLY A 210 3.76 -9.60 -23.93
CA GLY A 210 3.01 -8.48 -23.38
C GLY A 210 2.84 -8.51 -21.87
N ASN A 211 3.59 -9.36 -21.15
CA ASN A 211 3.52 -9.40 -19.68
C ASN A 211 4.38 -8.30 -19.07
N ASP A 212 3.88 -7.69 -18.00
CA ASP A 212 4.60 -6.65 -17.28
C ASP A 212 5.79 -7.24 -16.50
N LEU A 213 6.96 -6.61 -16.63
CA LEU A 213 8.20 -7.05 -15.99
C LEU A 213 8.56 -6.16 -14.77
N PRO A 214 9.09 -6.75 -13.69
CA PRO A 214 9.51 -5.98 -12.51
C PRO A 214 10.82 -5.23 -12.78
N VAL A 215 10.71 -3.95 -13.13
CA VAL A 215 11.84 -3.10 -13.50
C VAL A 215 11.74 -1.71 -12.86
N ILE A 216 12.86 -0.98 -12.83
CA ILE A 216 12.92 0.45 -12.53
C ILE A 216 13.24 1.20 -13.82
N ILE A 217 12.38 2.14 -14.21
CA ILE A 217 12.52 2.94 -15.42
C ILE A 217 12.92 4.36 -15.04
N SER A 218 13.88 4.93 -15.77
CA SER A 218 14.37 6.30 -15.59
C SER A 218 14.48 7.02 -16.94
N PRO A 219 13.78 8.16 -17.12
CA PRO A 219 12.80 8.75 -16.20
C PRO A 219 11.55 7.86 -15.99
N SER A 220 10.85 8.02 -14.87
CA SER A 220 9.66 7.21 -14.55
C SER A 220 8.41 7.62 -15.33
N GLU A 221 8.40 8.85 -15.81
CA GLU A 221 7.32 9.45 -16.58
C GLU A 221 7.89 10.24 -17.76
N LEU A 222 7.13 10.30 -18.85
CA LEU A 222 7.48 11.09 -20.03
C LEU A 222 6.33 12.00 -20.43
N TYR A 223 6.67 13.10 -21.10
CA TYR A 223 5.70 13.93 -21.76
C TYR A 223 5.39 13.36 -23.14
N MET A 224 4.12 13.10 -23.41
CA MET A 224 3.63 12.54 -24.67
C MET A 224 2.76 13.58 -25.38
N LYS A 225 2.95 13.71 -26.70
CA LYS A 225 2.13 14.52 -27.59
C LYS A 225 1.58 13.66 -28.71
N VAL A 226 0.26 13.62 -28.83
CA VAL A 226 -0.48 12.88 -29.84
C VAL A 226 -1.10 13.87 -30.81
N GLU A 227 -0.77 13.74 -32.09
CA GLU A 227 -1.36 14.55 -33.15
C GLU A 227 -2.36 13.72 -33.95
N LEU A 228 -3.57 14.26 -34.13
CA LEU A 228 -4.61 13.64 -34.94
C LEU A 228 -4.86 14.44 -36.22
N LYS A 229 -5.23 13.73 -37.28
CA LYS A 229 -5.61 14.32 -38.56
C LYS A 229 -7.07 14.00 -38.85
N GLN A 230 -7.80 15.02 -39.30
CA GLN A 230 -9.17 14.83 -39.77
C GLN A 230 -9.15 13.96 -41.03
N THR A 231 -9.86 12.84 -40.98
CA THR A 231 -10.09 11.96 -42.12
C THR A 231 -11.11 12.64 -43.01
N SER A 232 -10.65 13.36 -44.04
CA SER A 232 -11.55 13.91 -45.04
C SER A 232 -12.26 12.76 -45.76
N SER A 233 -13.58 12.73 -45.68
CA SER A 233 -14.42 11.87 -46.51
C SER A 233 -14.30 12.31 -47.96
N SER A 234 -13.22 11.91 -48.64
CA SER A 234 -13.06 12.06 -50.09
C SER A 234 -13.69 10.86 -50.78
N SER A 235 -15.00 10.70 -50.62
CA SER A 235 -15.83 10.03 -51.62
C SER A 235 -16.11 11.02 -52.74
N SER A 236 -15.09 11.35 -53.53
CA SER A 236 -15.31 11.95 -54.85
C SER A 236 -15.86 10.85 -55.76
N SER A 237 -17.17 10.64 -55.73
CA SER A 237 -17.88 9.93 -56.78
C SER A 237 -17.80 10.76 -58.05
N SER A 238 -16.78 10.53 -58.87
CA SER A 238 -16.71 11.02 -60.24
C SER A 238 -17.74 10.25 -61.09
N SER A 239 -18.99 10.69 -61.08
CA SER A 239 -19.94 10.31 -62.11
C SER A 239 -19.76 11.25 -63.31
N SER A 240 -18.86 10.87 -64.21
CA SER A 240 -18.85 11.36 -65.58
C SER A 240 -20.05 10.77 -66.32
N SER A 241 -21.10 11.54 -66.54
CA SER A 241 -22.13 11.23 -67.54
C SER A 241 -22.06 12.29 -68.64
N SER A 242 -21.32 11.94 -69.68
CA SER A 242 -21.34 12.56 -71.01
C SER A 242 -22.62 12.18 -71.77
N ASN A 243 -22.93 13.02 -72.76
CA ASN A 243 -23.88 12.85 -73.88
C ASN A 243 -25.37 13.08 -73.59
N ASN A 244 -26.18 13.63 -74.50
CA ASN A 244 -26.00 14.35 -75.76
C ASN A 244 -27.40 14.86 -76.16
N SER A 245 -27.45 16.00 -76.84
CA SER A 245 -28.49 16.50 -77.74
C SER A 245 -29.55 15.49 -78.23
N ASN A 246 -30.84 15.84 -78.15
CA ASN A 246 -31.66 16.29 -79.30
C ASN A 246 -32.97 16.91 -78.82
#